data_AF-A0A1M8A8D6-F1
#
_entry.id   AF-A0A1M8A8D6-F1
#
_cell.length_a   1.000
_cell.length_b   1.000
_cell.length_c   1.000
_cell.angle_alpha   90.00
_cell.angle_beta   90.00
_cell.angle_gamma   90.00
#
_symmetry.space_group_name_H-M   'P 1'
#
loop_
_entity.id
_entity.type
_entity.pdbx_description
1 polymer ?
#
loop_
_entity_poly.entity_id
_entity_poly.type
_entity_poly.pdbx_seq_one_letter_code
_entity_poly.pdbx_strand_id
1 'polypeptide(L)'
;MRSLKLGQGPSFKFFLQKGKVLSLYRSLIRSTRGIANMEARWETIAWFRGEIEHVRTETDPNRIESHLTHGRITLKQMESSFSLSSAGQPLSPLRGLRSARA
;
A
#
# COMPACT_ATOMS: atom_id res chain seq x y z
N MET A 1 44.99 -14.73 -12.37
CA MET A 1 43.69 -14.24 -12.88
C MET A 1 42.77 -14.00 -11.69
N ARG A 2 42.43 -12.74 -11.36
CA ARG A 2 41.46 -12.43 -10.29
C ARG A 2 40.05 -12.62 -10.84
N SER A 3 39.32 -13.60 -10.32
CA SER A 3 37.89 -13.76 -10.57
C SER A 3 37.16 -12.55 -9.99
N LEU A 4 36.65 -11.68 -10.86
CA LEU A 4 35.73 -10.63 -10.49
C LEU A 4 34.42 -11.31 -10.11
N LYS A 5 34.14 -11.43 -8.80
CA LYS A 5 32.80 -11.78 -8.36
C LYS A 5 31.88 -10.67 -8.87
N LEU A 6 31.06 -11.00 -9.88
CA LEU A 6 29.93 -10.17 -10.30
C LEU A 6 29.19 -9.77 -9.02
N GLY A 7 29.32 -8.49 -8.65
CA GLY A 7 28.67 -7.94 -7.48
C GLY A 7 27.20 -8.31 -7.54
N GLN A 8 26.67 -8.85 -6.45
CA GLN A 8 25.30 -9.32 -6.34
C GLN A 8 24.37 -8.13 -6.62
N GLY A 9 23.98 -7.96 -7.89
CA GLY A 9 22.96 -7.01 -8.30
C GLY A 9 21.60 -7.40 -7.70
N PRO A 10 20.62 -6.50 -7.72
CA PRO A 10 19.28 -6.81 -7.22
C PRO A 10 18.75 -8.08 -7.90
N SER A 11 18.48 -9.11 -7.09
CA SER A 11 17.97 -10.39 -7.57
C SER A 11 16.64 -10.20 -8.32
N PHE A 12 16.38 -11.03 -9.33
CA PHE A 12 15.09 -11.06 -10.01
C PHE A 12 13.91 -11.20 -9.01
N LYS A 13 14.10 -11.95 -7.91
CA LYS A 13 13.11 -12.06 -6.82
C LYS A 13 12.76 -10.68 -6.23
N PHE A 14 13.77 -9.84 -6.00
CA PHE A 14 13.60 -8.49 -5.47
C PHE A 14 12.84 -7.58 -6.44
N PHE A 15 13.10 -7.69 -7.74
CA PHE A 15 12.33 -6.97 -8.76
C PHE A 15 10.84 -7.36 -8.75
N LEU A 16 10.54 -8.66 -8.71
CA LEU A 16 9.15 -9.13 -8.62
C LEU A 16 8.46 -8.67 -7.34
N GLN A 17 9.18 -8.64 -6.21
CA GLN A 17 8.66 -8.16 -4.94
C GLN A 17 8.28 -6.68 -4.98
N LYS A 18 9.09 -5.82 -5.62
CA LYS A 18 8.73 -4.42 -5.85
C LYS A 18 7.41 -4.27 -6.61
N GLY A 19 7.21 -5.09 -7.65
CA GLY A 19 5.94 -5.13 -8.39
C GLY A 19 4.75 -5.51 -7.48
N LYS A 20 4.93 -6.51 -6.61
CA LYS A 20 3.90 -6.93 -5.64
C LYS A 20 3.57 -5.82 -4.63
N VAL A 21 4.57 -5.10 -4.13
CA VAL A 21 4.38 -3.96 -3.19
C VAL A 21 3.57 -2.86 -3.87
N LEU A 22 3.92 -2.47 -5.09
CA LEU A 22 3.17 -1.46 -5.84
C LEU A 22 1.73 -1.90 -6.15
N SER A 23 1.52 -3.19 -6.41
CA SER A 23 0.16 -3.72 -6.58
C SER A 23 -0.64 -3.63 -5.28
N LEU A 24 -0.05 -4.01 -4.15
CA LEU A 24 -0.68 -3.93 -2.83
C LEU A 24 -1.08 -2.50 -2.49
N TYR A 25 -0.17 -1.55 -2.70
CA TYR A 25 -0.44 -0.13 -2.46
C TYR A 25 -1.62 0.40 -3.29
N ARG A 26 -1.70 0.03 -4.57
CA ARG A 26 -2.83 0.42 -5.42
C ARG A 26 -4.14 -0.25 -4.98
N SER A 27 -4.10 -1.49 -4.52
CA SER A 27 -5.29 -2.15 -3.97
C SER A 27 -5.80 -1.44 -2.72
N LEU A 28 -4.91 -1.04 -1.82
CA LEU A 28 -5.28 -0.22 -0.66
C LEU A 28 -5.93 1.10 -1.04
N ILE A 29 -5.31 1.89 -1.94
CA ILE A 29 -5.92 3.17 -2.35
C ILE A 29 -7.36 2.96 -2.87
N ARG A 30 -7.60 1.85 -3.58
CA ARG A 30 -8.93 1.52 -4.07
C ARG A 30 -9.88 1.08 -2.95
N SER A 31 -9.44 0.28 -1.98
CA SER A 31 -10.30 -0.17 -0.87
C SER A 31 -10.76 1.00 0.01
N THR A 32 -9.94 2.03 0.17
CA THR A 32 -10.33 3.25 0.91
C THR A 32 -11.48 4.04 0.24
N ARG A 33 -11.89 3.69 -0.98
CA ARG A 33 -13.08 4.30 -1.62
C ARG A 33 -14.37 4.07 -0.83
N GLY A 34 -14.45 3.01 -0.04
CA GLY A 34 -15.61 2.71 0.82
C GLY A 34 -15.74 3.63 2.04
N ILE A 35 -14.71 4.42 2.37
CA ILE A 35 -14.71 5.27 3.57
C ILE A 35 -15.50 6.55 3.26
N ALA A 36 -16.62 6.74 3.96
CA ALA A 36 -17.51 7.89 3.75
C ALA A 36 -16.90 9.22 4.18
N ASN A 37 -16.20 9.23 5.33
CA ASN A 37 -15.50 10.42 5.84
C ASN A 37 -14.18 10.64 5.08
N MET A 38 -14.03 11.82 4.48
CA MET A 38 -12.81 12.18 3.75
C MET A 38 -11.59 12.33 4.63
N GLU A 39 -11.72 12.89 5.83
CA GLU A 39 -10.60 13.04 6.75
C GLU A 39 -10.04 11.68 7.17
N ALA A 40 -10.91 10.78 7.65
CA ALA A 40 -10.55 9.41 8.00
C ALA A 40 -9.93 8.65 6.83
N ARG A 41 -10.38 8.93 5.60
CA ARG A 41 -9.80 8.34 4.40
C ARG A 41 -8.37 8.81 4.16
N TRP A 42 -8.11 10.12 4.23
CA TRP A 42 -6.78 10.69 4.07
C TRP A 42 -5.83 10.18 5.15
N GLU A 43 -6.31 10.10 6.39
CA GLU A 43 -5.58 9.52 7.51
C GLU A 43 -5.20 8.06 7.25
N THR A 44 -6.15 7.24 6.81
CA THR A 44 -5.91 5.82 6.45
C THR A 44 -4.85 5.68 5.36
N ILE A 45 -4.91 6.52 4.32
CA ILE A 45 -3.92 6.53 3.23
C ILE A 45 -2.54 6.96 3.77
N ALA A 46 -2.49 7.99 4.63
CA ALA A 46 -1.25 8.49 5.22
C ALA A 46 -0.61 7.44 6.13
N TRP A 47 -1.40 6.78 6.97
CA TRP A 47 -0.96 5.68 7.82
C TRP A 47 -0.33 4.55 7.01
N PHE A 48 -1.02 4.06 5.99
CA PHE A 48 -0.49 2.95 5.17
C PHE A 48 0.74 3.35 4.34
N ARG A 49 0.82 4.62 3.93
CA ARG A 49 2.03 5.15 3.29
C ARG A 49 3.20 5.15 4.27
N GLY A 50 2.95 5.50 5.54
CA GLY A 50 3.93 5.40 6.62
C GLY A 50 4.44 3.98 6.82
N GLU A 51 3.56 2.99 6.79
CA GLU A 51 3.94 1.57 6.90
C GLU A 51 4.87 1.12 5.76
N ILE A 52 4.53 1.47 4.52
CA ILE A 52 5.39 1.14 3.36
C ILE A 52 6.73 1.85 3.43
N GLU A 53 6.74 3.11 3.89
CA GLU A 53 7.98 3.89 4.02
C GLU A 53 8.91 3.32 5.11
N HIS A 54 8.35 2.83 6.24
CA HIS A 54 9.13 2.19 7.30
C HIS A 54 9.90 0.96 6.81
N VAL A 55 9.32 0.19 5.90
CA VAL A 55 9.96 -1.03 5.36
C VAL A 55 10.72 -0.79 4.05
N ARG A 56 10.84 0.46 3.60
CA ARG A 56 11.44 0.82 2.29
C ARG A 56 12.89 0.37 2.15
N THR A 57 13.65 0.38 3.25
CA THR A 57 15.07 0.02 3.27
C THR A 57 15.31 -1.48 3.46
N GLU A 58 14.25 -2.29 3.58
CA GLU A 58 14.38 -3.73 3.74
C GLU A 58 14.87 -4.37 2.44
N THR A 59 15.91 -5.18 2.56
CA THR A 59 16.58 -5.84 1.43
C THR A 59 16.47 -7.36 1.49
N ASP A 60 16.11 -7.92 2.65
CA ASP A 60 15.92 -9.36 2.80
C ASP A 60 14.63 -9.81 2.09
N PRO A 61 14.72 -10.66 1.03
CA PRO A 61 13.55 -11.11 0.31
C PRO A 61 12.54 -11.87 1.19
N ASN A 62 12.98 -12.56 2.24
CA ASN A 62 12.06 -13.30 3.11
C ASN A 62 11.25 -12.34 3.99
N ARG A 63 11.87 -11.28 4.49
CA ARG A 63 11.18 -10.23 5.25
C ARG A 63 10.19 -9.46 4.38
N ILE A 64 10.58 -9.10 3.15
CA ILE A 64 9.68 -8.42 2.20
C ILE A 64 8.44 -9.29 1.93
N GLU A 65 8.61 -10.60 1.83
CA GLU A 65 7.50 -11.55 1.63
C GLU A 65 6.58 -11.64 2.85
N SER A 66 7.14 -11.66 4.06
CA SER A 66 6.38 -11.55 5.32
C SER A 66 5.59 -10.24 5.40
N HIS A 67 6.22 -9.10 5.09
CA HIS A 67 5.53 -7.80 5.07
C HIS A 67 4.41 -7.74 4.02
N LEU A 68 4.64 -8.30 2.82
CA LEU A 68 3.60 -8.41 1.80
C LEU A 68 2.42 -9.28 2.25
N THR A 69 2.70 -10.35 2.99
CA THR A 69 1.66 -11.25 3.51
C THR A 69 0.86 -10.54 4.60
N HIS A 70 1.55 -9.93 5.57
CA HIS A 70 0.94 -9.11 6.60
C HIS A 70 0.06 -8.00 6.01
N GLY A 71 0.59 -7.20 5.07
CA GLY A 71 -0.15 -6.11 4.44
C GLY A 71 -1.40 -6.56 3.68
N ARG A 72 -1.39 -7.76 3.08
CA ARG A 72 -2.61 -8.35 2.47
C ARG A 72 -3.66 -8.74 3.52
N ILE A 73 -3.23 -9.27 4.66
CA ILE A 73 -4.12 -9.62 5.76
C ILE A 73 -4.75 -8.35 6.33
N THR A 74 -3.93 -7.33 6.62
CA THR A 74 -4.40 -6.01 7.09
C THR A 74 -5.40 -5.40 6.11
N LEU A 75 -5.10 -5.45 4.81
CA LEU A 75 -6.02 -4.94 3.79
C LEU A 75 -7.38 -5.65 3.82
N LYS A 76 -7.39 -6.99 3.90
CA LYS A 76 -8.63 -7.77 4.01
C LYS A 76 -9.43 -7.42 5.26
N GLN A 77 -8.75 -7.28 6.39
CA GLN A 77 -9.38 -6.89 7.66
C GLN A 77 -10.03 -5.51 7.55
N MET A 78 -9.31 -4.54 6.97
CA MET A 78 -9.83 -3.19 6.70
C MET A 78 -11.05 -3.22 5.77
N GLU A 79 -10.99 -3.97 4.67
CA GLU A 79 -12.11 -4.11 3.73
C GLU A 79 -13.36 -4.66 4.42
N SER A 80 -13.22 -5.67 5.29
CA SER A 80 -14.33 -6.20 6.09
C SER A 80 -14.90 -5.15 7.06
N SER A 81 -14.04 -4.41 7.75
CA SER A 81 -14.47 -3.33 8.67
C SER A 81 -15.20 -2.21 7.93
N PHE A 82 -14.70 -1.79 6.76
CA PHE A 82 -15.34 -0.76 5.95
C PHE A 82 -16.66 -1.25 5.35
N SER A 83 -16.74 -2.50 4.90
CA SER A 83 -17.99 -3.08 4.42
C SER A 83 -19.07 -3.07 5.49
N LEU A 84 -18.71 -3.33 6.75
CA LEU A 84 -19.66 -3.29 7.86
C LEU A 84 -20.07 -1.84 8.20
N SER A 85 -19.12 -0.91 8.21
CA SER A 85 -19.35 0.49 8.55
C SER A 85 -20.09 1.28 7.45
N SER A 86 -19.90 0.92 6.17
CA SER A 86 -20.48 1.62 5.01
C SER A 86 -21.92 1.24 4.69
N ALA A 87 -22.49 0.25 5.39
CA ALA A 87 -23.83 -0.32 5.16
C ALA A 87 -25.01 0.67 5.29
N GLY A 88 -24.78 1.98 5.38
CA GLY A 88 -25.83 3.00 5.42
C GLY A 88 -25.43 4.41 5.01
N GLN A 89 -24.25 4.63 4.41
CA GLN A 89 -23.76 5.98 4.07
C GLN A 89 -23.40 6.09 2.58
N PRO A 90 -23.81 7.17 1.88
CA PRO A 90 -23.43 7.38 0.48
C PRO A 90 -21.91 7.59 0.35
N LEU A 91 -21.31 6.99 -0.68
CA LEU A 91 -19.87 7.05 -0.92
C LEU A 91 -19.45 8.45 -1.41
N SER A 92 -18.62 9.14 -0.64
CA SER A 92 -18.01 10.41 -1.04
C SER A 92 -16.82 10.15 -1.99
N PRO A 93 -16.82 10.66 -3.23
CA PRO A 93 -15.68 10.48 -4.15
C PRO A 93 -14.45 11.27 -3.69
N LEU A 94 -13.23 10.77 -3.97
CA LEU A 94 -11.98 11.57 -3.94
C LEU A 94 -11.95 12.57 -5.10
N ARG A 95 -13.01 13.35 -5.30
CA ARG A 95 -12.84 14.56 -6.11
C ARG A 95 -12.23 15.58 -5.18
N GLY A 96 -10.91 15.78 -5.32
CA GLY A 96 -10.33 17.04 -4.91
C GLY A 96 -11.18 18.14 -5.54
N LEU A 97 -11.74 19.01 -4.71
CA LEU A 97 -12.23 20.30 -5.19
C LEU A 97 -11.04 20.88 -5.95
N ARG A 98 -11.13 20.94 -7.28
CA ARG A 98 -10.23 21.80 -8.04
C ARG A 98 -10.53 23.17 -7.48
N SER A 99 -9.67 23.68 -6.61
CA SER A 99 -9.73 25.05 -6.15
C SER A 99 -9.68 25.90 -7.42
N ALA A 100 -10.85 26.35 -7.86
CA ALA A 100 -10.96 27.41 -8.84
C ALA A 100 -10.43 28.62 -8.11
N ARG A 101 -9.13 28.86 -8.25
CA ARG A 101 -8.48 30.10 -7.85
C ARG A 101 -9.16 31.19 -8.67
N ALA A 102 -10.06 31.93 -8.02
CA ALA A 102 -10.59 33.21 -8.49
C ALA A 102 -9.53 34.29 -8.26
#